data_AF-Q9UZR2-F1
#
_entry.id   AF-Q9UZR2-F1
#
_cell.length_a   1.000
_cell.length_b   1.000
_cell.length_c   1.000
_cell.angle_alpha   90.00
_cell.angle_beta   90.00
_cell.angle_gamma   90.00
#
_symmetry.space_group_name_H-M   'P 1'
#
loop_
_entity.id
_entity.type
_entity.pdbx_description
1 polymer ?
#
loop_
_entity_poly.entity_id
_entity_poly.type
_entity_poly.pdbx_seq_one_letter_code
_entity_poly.pdbx_strand_id
1 'polypeptide(L)'
;MSLTLALLSIVFYIAWNIGANGTANAMGVVVGSGILSFRQAVLTIAIFTILGAYLRGEKVMETVGRGIVPVMTPEMVAIIFISAGIWVTIATLRGLPVSVTQTIIGNVVGVALALGLQVKWDVFGKIVLTWVISPILAGGIAFLLFIVYSRTFRRIKSLRKLEILYKWVAIMGSSYMAFNFGTNEVANTVGPLVGAGIMGPREAGIFGAIGVAIGTLTFSYAVMYTVGKKITALGPVSAFSAQFGSAISVSLANYFGIPVSSGQAIVGGVVGAGLAAGEEVRRDVISKVVLGWIVTPLTGIILSYGTTKLFLTVGMIG
;
A
#
# COMPACT_ATOMS: atom_id res chain seq x y z
N MET A 1 16.12 18.73 -21.19
CA MET A 1 15.74 18.11 -19.91
C MET A 1 16.59 16.86 -19.74
N SER A 2 17.39 16.73 -18.67
CA SER A 2 18.24 15.54 -18.49
C SER A 2 17.37 14.29 -18.27
N LEU A 3 17.81 13.13 -18.75
CA LEU A 3 17.12 11.84 -18.57
C LEU A 3 16.78 11.58 -17.09
N THR A 4 17.67 11.96 -16.20
CA THR A 4 17.48 11.89 -14.74
C THR A 4 16.29 12.70 -14.27
N LEU A 5 16.10 13.95 -14.76
CA LEU A 5 14.97 14.77 -14.35
C LEU A 5 13.63 14.19 -14.85
N ALA A 6 13.62 13.62 -16.06
CA ALA A 6 12.44 12.93 -16.58
C ALA A 6 12.10 11.70 -15.73
N LEU A 7 13.11 10.89 -15.37
CA LEU A 7 12.93 9.72 -14.52
C LEU A 7 12.41 10.09 -13.13
N LEU A 8 13.02 11.08 -12.48
CA LEU A 8 12.56 11.56 -11.16
C LEU A 8 11.12 12.08 -11.23
N SER A 9 10.73 12.75 -12.32
CA SER A 9 9.34 13.19 -12.52
C SER A 9 8.37 12.01 -12.62
N ILE A 10 8.75 10.93 -13.31
CA ILE A 10 7.95 9.70 -13.41
C ILE A 10 7.82 9.02 -12.03
N VAL A 11 8.92 8.91 -11.29
CA VAL A 11 8.91 8.34 -9.93
C VAL A 11 8.04 9.18 -8.99
N PHE A 12 8.14 10.50 -9.09
CA PHE A 12 7.31 11.40 -8.30
C PHE A 12 5.82 11.23 -8.64
N TYR A 13 5.49 11.07 -9.92
CA TYR A 13 4.12 10.82 -10.38
C TYR A 13 3.54 9.53 -9.80
N ILE A 14 4.29 8.42 -9.75
CA ILE A 14 3.78 7.20 -9.12
C ILE A 14 3.70 7.33 -7.59
N ALA A 15 4.63 8.05 -6.95
CA ALA A 15 4.54 8.36 -5.52
C ALA A 15 3.29 9.16 -5.19
N TRP A 16 2.98 10.17 -6.02
CA TRP A 16 1.74 10.93 -5.93
C TRP A 16 0.50 10.05 -6.11
N ASN A 17 0.50 9.13 -7.08
CA ASN A 17 -0.61 8.19 -7.29
C ASN A 17 -0.85 7.29 -6.08
N ILE A 18 0.22 6.83 -5.42
CA ILE A 18 0.14 6.04 -4.19
C ILE A 18 -0.43 6.87 -3.04
N GLY A 19 -0.06 8.15 -2.98
CA GLY A 19 -0.72 9.13 -2.13
C GLY A 19 -2.23 9.21 -2.37
N ALA A 20 -2.64 9.31 -3.63
CA ALA A 20 -4.04 9.45 -4.00
C ALA A 20 -4.87 8.17 -3.79
N ASN A 21 -4.33 6.99 -4.07
CA ASN A 21 -5.06 5.72 -3.97
C ASN A 21 -4.75 4.96 -2.68
N GLY A 22 -3.47 4.70 -2.44
CA GLY A 22 -2.99 3.74 -1.46
C GLY A 22 -3.23 4.18 -0.01
N THR A 23 -3.22 5.48 0.27
CA THR A 23 -3.39 5.99 1.64
C THR A 23 -4.77 5.73 2.23
N ALA A 24 -5.77 5.41 1.39
CA ALA A 24 -7.05 4.89 1.84
C ALA A 24 -6.91 3.58 2.63
N ASN A 25 -5.88 2.76 2.35
CA ASN A 25 -5.60 1.55 3.10
C ASN A 25 -5.07 1.85 4.51
N ALA A 26 -4.43 3.02 4.69
CA ALA A 26 -3.87 3.45 5.96
C ALA A 26 -4.86 4.23 6.83
N MET A 27 -5.75 5.03 6.22
CA MET A 27 -6.60 5.99 6.93
C MET A 27 -8.09 5.89 6.60
N GLY A 28 -8.48 5.15 5.55
CA GLY A 28 -9.87 5.12 5.07
C GLY A 28 -10.85 4.65 6.14
N VAL A 29 -10.49 3.62 6.91
CA VAL A 29 -11.34 3.06 7.97
C VAL A 29 -11.60 4.08 9.08
N VAL A 30 -10.56 4.74 9.59
CA VAL A 30 -10.68 5.71 10.71
C VAL A 30 -11.32 7.04 10.31
N VAL A 31 -11.13 7.46 9.05
CA VAL A 31 -11.81 8.62 8.48
C VAL A 31 -13.27 8.31 8.20
N GLY A 32 -13.56 7.13 7.62
CA GLY A 32 -14.91 6.67 7.34
C GLY A 32 -15.76 6.40 8.59
N SER A 33 -15.13 5.97 9.68
CA SER A 33 -15.79 5.81 10.98
C SER A 33 -15.99 7.13 11.72
N GLY A 34 -15.50 8.26 11.19
CA GLY A 34 -15.64 9.59 11.78
C GLY A 34 -14.79 9.85 13.03
N ILE A 35 -13.82 8.98 13.33
CA ILE A 35 -12.95 9.15 14.52
C ILE A 35 -11.91 10.24 14.25
N LEU A 36 -11.32 10.23 13.06
CA LEU A 36 -10.37 11.24 12.60
C LEU A 36 -10.95 12.04 11.45
N SER A 37 -10.70 13.34 11.46
CA SER A 37 -10.95 14.20 10.30
C SER A 37 -9.96 13.91 9.18
N PHE A 38 -10.34 14.22 7.95
CA PHE A 38 -9.45 14.12 6.79
C PHE A 38 -8.14 14.90 6.99
N ARG A 39 -8.20 16.09 7.61
CA ARG A 39 -6.99 16.90 7.91
C ARG A 39 -6.03 16.17 8.85
N GLN A 40 -6.55 15.53 9.90
CA GLN A 40 -5.74 14.75 10.84
C GLN A 40 -5.12 13.52 10.16
N ALA A 41 -5.86 12.86 9.27
CA ALA A 41 -5.34 11.74 8.49
C ALA A 41 -4.17 12.16 7.59
N VAL A 42 -4.32 13.26 6.84
CA VAL A 42 -3.26 13.79 5.96
C VAL A 42 -2.00 14.14 6.76
N LEU A 43 -2.12 14.83 7.89
CA LEU A 43 -0.98 15.17 8.75
C LEU A 43 -0.27 13.92 9.30
N THR A 44 -1.05 12.93 9.72
CA THR A 44 -0.51 11.67 10.23
C THR A 44 0.23 10.90 9.13
N ILE A 45 -0.34 10.84 7.92
CA ILE A 45 0.32 10.23 6.75
C ILE A 45 1.64 10.95 6.46
N ALA A 46 1.63 12.28 6.34
CA ALA A 46 2.81 13.05 5.98
C ALA A 46 4.00 12.77 6.93
N ILE A 47 3.74 12.75 8.25
CA ILE A 47 4.80 12.54 9.25
C ILE A 47 5.25 11.08 9.26
N PHE A 48 4.32 10.15 9.48
CA PHE A 48 4.68 8.75 9.75
C PHE A 48 5.11 7.99 8.50
N THR A 49 4.62 8.36 7.32
CA THR A 49 5.08 7.76 6.05
C THR A 49 6.55 8.12 5.79
N ILE A 50 6.95 9.38 6.02
CA ILE A 50 8.35 9.80 5.91
C ILE A 50 9.21 9.02 6.91
N LEU A 51 8.79 8.93 8.17
CA LEU A 51 9.52 8.18 9.21
C LEU A 51 9.67 6.70 8.84
N GLY A 52 8.61 6.06 8.36
CA GLY A 52 8.61 4.65 7.96
C GLY A 52 9.52 4.37 6.78
N ALA A 53 9.46 5.23 5.75
CA ALA A 53 10.30 5.13 4.56
C ALA A 53 11.78 5.32 4.91
N TYR A 54 12.10 6.34 5.72
CA TYR A 54 13.48 6.67 6.11
C TYR A 54 14.10 5.64 7.06
N LEU A 55 13.35 5.15 8.06
CA LEU A 55 13.92 4.32 9.12
C LEU A 55 13.94 2.82 8.80
N ARG A 56 13.02 2.33 7.95
CA ARG A 56 12.81 0.89 7.77
C ARG A 56 12.59 0.44 6.32
N GLY A 57 12.46 1.36 5.36
CA GLY A 57 12.09 1.03 3.98
C GLY A 57 13.16 0.31 3.16
N GLU A 58 14.44 0.40 3.56
CA GLU A 58 15.59 -0.06 2.78
C GLU A 58 15.50 -1.53 2.35
N LYS A 59 15.17 -2.46 3.26
CA LYS A 59 15.07 -3.90 2.92
C LYS A 59 14.00 -4.19 1.86
N VAL A 60 12.89 -3.45 1.89
CA VAL A 60 11.83 -3.60 0.88
C VAL A 60 12.30 -3.01 -0.45
N MET A 61 12.98 -1.86 -0.42
CA MET A 61 13.58 -1.25 -1.61
C MET A 61 14.58 -2.18 -2.30
N GLU A 62 15.42 -2.88 -1.53
CA GLU A 62 16.36 -3.89 -2.04
C GLU A 62 15.64 -5.03 -2.76
N THR A 63 14.56 -5.57 -2.17
CA THR A 63 13.78 -6.65 -2.75
C THR A 63 13.14 -6.24 -4.07
N VAL A 64 12.51 -5.05 -4.13
CA VAL A 64 11.87 -4.57 -5.37
C VAL A 64 12.90 -4.15 -6.41
N GLY A 65 13.99 -3.51 -5.98
CA GLY A 65 15.01 -2.96 -6.86
C GLY A 65 15.93 -4.00 -7.49
N ARG A 66 16.29 -5.06 -6.76
CA ARG A 66 17.27 -6.08 -7.20
C ARG A 66 16.92 -7.52 -6.78
N GLY A 67 15.95 -7.69 -5.89
CA GLY A 67 15.57 -9.00 -5.37
C GLY A 67 14.79 -9.85 -6.37
N ILE A 68 13.94 -9.25 -7.20
CA ILE A 68 13.12 -9.98 -8.20
C ILE A 68 13.87 -10.15 -9.51
N VAL A 69 14.56 -9.10 -9.95
CA VAL A 69 15.33 -9.04 -11.19
C VAL A 69 16.73 -8.53 -10.84
N PRO A 70 17.82 -9.23 -11.21
CA PRO A 70 19.19 -8.86 -10.77
C PRO A 70 19.69 -7.52 -11.31
N VAL A 71 19.21 -7.11 -12.48
CA VAL A 71 19.62 -5.89 -13.17
C VAL A 71 18.42 -4.96 -13.27
N MET A 72 18.64 -3.67 -12.98
CA MET A 72 17.63 -2.62 -13.06
C MET A 72 18.25 -1.41 -13.75
N THR A 73 17.76 -1.06 -14.94
CA THR A 73 18.25 0.11 -15.70
C THR A 73 17.28 1.29 -15.58
N PRO A 74 17.72 2.53 -15.83
CA PRO A 74 16.85 3.71 -15.82
C PRO A 74 15.62 3.58 -16.74
N GLU A 75 15.78 2.93 -17.89
CA GLU A 75 14.72 2.69 -18.87
C GLU A 75 13.69 1.70 -18.32
N MET A 76 14.14 0.62 -17.66
CA MET A 76 13.26 -0.32 -16.97
C MET A 76 12.43 0.39 -15.90
N VAL A 77 13.07 1.25 -15.09
CA VAL A 77 12.41 2.04 -14.05
C VAL A 77 11.34 2.95 -14.65
N ALA A 78 11.64 3.65 -15.75
CA ALA A 78 10.67 4.49 -16.44
C ALA A 78 9.44 3.68 -16.92
N ILE A 79 9.67 2.54 -17.56
CA ILE A 79 8.59 1.69 -18.09
C ILE A 79 7.73 1.11 -16.96
N ILE A 80 8.36 0.61 -15.89
CA ILE A 80 7.67 0.07 -14.71
C ILE A 80 6.71 1.13 -14.16
N PHE A 81 7.18 2.35 -13.93
CA PHE A 81 6.39 3.38 -13.26
C PHE A 81 5.40 4.10 -14.15
N ILE A 82 5.66 4.26 -15.46
CA ILE A 82 4.65 4.73 -16.40
C ILE A 82 3.49 3.72 -16.46
N SER A 83 3.81 2.44 -16.60
CA SER A 83 2.81 1.37 -16.68
C SER A 83 1.98 1.27 -15.39
N ALA A 84 2.65 1.29 -14.24
CA ALA A 84 1.98 1.31 -12.94
C ALA A 84 1.12 2.56 -12.75
N GLY A 85 1.67 3.74 -13.09
CA GLY A 85 1.00 5.02 -12.93
C GLY A 85 -0.29 5.12 -13.74
N ILE A 86 -0.28 4.67 -15.00
CA ILE A 86 -1.49 4.62 -15.85
C ILE A 86 -2.58 3.78 -15.19
N TRP A 87 -2.26 2.56 -14.75
CA TRP A 87 -3.24 1.67 -14.12
C TRP A 87 -3.79 2.26 -12.82
N VAL A 88 -2.91 2.76 -11.94
CA VAL A 88 -3.31 3.32 -10.65
C VAL A 88 -4.10 4.62 -10.82
N THR A 89 -3.77 5.47 -11.80
CA THR A 89 -4.58 6.66 -12.13
C THR A 89 -5.98 6.25 -12.58
N ILE A 90 -6.11 5.29 -13.49
CA ILE A 90 -7.43 4.81 -13.95
C ILE A 90 -8.25 4.27 -12.77
N ALA A 91 -7.64 3.47 -11.90
CA ALA A 91 -8.30 2.95 -10.70
C ALA A 91 -8.75 4.08 -9.76
N THR A 92 -7.88 5.07 -9.52
CA THR A 92 -8.16 6.23 -8.66
C THR A 92 -9.30 7.07 -9.20
N LEU A 93 -9.32 7.37 -10.50
CA LEU A 93 -10.40 8.13 -11.15
C LEU A 93 -11.76 7.40 -11.05
N ARG A 94 -11.75 6.07 -10.97
CA ARG A 94 -12.94 5.25 -10.75
C ARG A 94 -13.27 5.01 -9.27
N GLY A 95 -12.48 5.59 -8.36
CA GLY A 95 -12.62 5.39 -6.91
C GLY A 95 -12.40 3.94 -6.47
N LEU A 96 -11.66 3.14 -7.26
CA LEU A 96 -11.39 1.73 -6.98
C LEU A 96 -10.11 1.60 -6.14
N PRO A 97 -10.16 0.94 -4.97
CA PRO A 97 -8.95 0.61 -4.22
C PRO A 97 -8.23 -0.53 -4.95
N VAL A 98 -7.01 -0.28 -5.42
CA VAL A 98 -6.16 -1.29 -6.07
C VAL A 98 -4.88 -1.50 -5.26
N SER A 99 -4.28 -2.68 -5.38
CA SER A 99 -2.99 -2.92 -4.75
C SER A 99 -1.86 -2.34 -5.61
N VAL A 100 -1.29 -1.22 -5.17
CA VAL A 100 -0.13 -0.65 -5.87
C VAL A 100 1.10 -1.56 -5.77
N THR A 101 1.34 -2.22 -4.63
CA THR A 101 2.38 -3.26 -4.52
C THR A 101 2.27 -4.32 -5.61
N GLN A 102 1.13 -5.00 -5.74
CA GLN A 102 0.93 -6.02 -6.75
C GLN A 102 1.12 -5.48 -8.18
N THR A 103 0.69 -4.24 -8.42
CA THR A 103 0.87 -3.54 -9.70
C THR A 103 2.36 -3.41 -10.01
N ILE A 104 3.14 -2.76 -9.13
CA ILE A 104 4.58 -2.51 -9.34
C ILE A 104 5.36 -3.81 -9.45
N ILE A 105 5.11 -4.78 -8.57
CA ILE A 105 5.77 -6.10 -8.61
C ILE A 105 5.45 -6.82 -9.92
N GLY A 106 4.19 -6.78 -10.37
CA GLY A 106 3.79 -7.30 -11.68
C GLY A 106 4.50 -6.57 -12.82
N ASN A 107 4.62 -5.24 -12.75
CA ASN A 107 5.32 -4.46 -13.76
C ASN A 107 6.82 -4.83 -13.85
N VAL A 108 7.50 -5.00 -12.71
CA VAL A 108 8.90 -5.46 -12.63
C VAL A 108 9.07 -6.80 -13.34
N VAL A 109 8.20 -7.78 -13.06
CA VAL A 109 8.21 -9.08 -13.72
C VAL A 109 7.91 -8.95 -15.21
N GLY A 110 6.92 -8.15 -15.60
CA GLY A 110 6.54 -7.95 -17.01
C GLY A 110 7.67 -7.35 -17.86
N VAL A 111 8.42 -6.37 -17.33
CA VAL A 111 9.60 -5.82 -18.02
C VAL A 111 10.67 -6.89 -18.18
N ALA A 112 10.97 -7.65 -17.12
CA ALA A 112 11.97 -8.72 -17.19
C ALA A 112 11.61 -9.77 -18.24
N LEU A 113 10.36 -10.22 -18.28
CA LEU A 113 9.88 -11.18 -19.28
C LEU A 113 9.97 -10.62 -20.71
N ALA A 114 9.65 -9.35 -20.92
CA ALA A 114 9.72 -8.72 -22.24
C ALA A 114 11.16 -8.58 -22.77
N LEU A 115 12.12 -8.35 -21.87
CA LEU A 115 13.56 -8.26 -22.17
C LEU A 115 14.29 -9.61 -22.15
N GLY A 116 13.62 -10.70 -21.77
CA GLY A 116 14.27 -12.02 -21.62
C GLY A 116 15.23 -12.10 -20.43
N LEU A 117 15.07 -11.24 -19.42
CA LEU A 117 15.87 -11.24 -18.21
C LEU A 117 15.43 -12.34 -17.23
N GLN A 118 16.37 -12.85 -16.45
CA GLN A 118 16.08 -13.84 -15.41
C GLN A 118 15.23 -13.23 -14.28
N VAL A 119 14.10 -13.88 -13.99
CA VAL A 119 13.27 -13.60 -12.81
C VAL A 119 13.62 -14.60 -11.71
N LYS A 120 13.87 -14.10 -10.49
CA LYS A 120 14.04 -14.95 -9.30
C LYS A 120 12.68 -15.43 -8.80
N TRP A 121 12.21 -16.55 -9.36
CA TRP A 121 10.89 -17.12 -9.08
C TRP A 121 10.68 -17.51 -7.62
N ASP A 122 11.75 -17.84 -6.89
CA ASP A 122 11.69 -18.12 -5.45
C ASP A 122 11.34 -16.87 -4.65
N VAL A 123 11.93 -15.72 -4.98
CA VAL A 123 11.64 -14.42 -4.35
C VAL A 123 10.24 -13.98 -4.74
N PHE A 124 9.88 -14.04 -6.02
CA PHE A 124 8.54 -13.71 -6.49
C PHE A 124 7.47 -14.58 -5.83
N GLY A 125 7.70 -15.90 -5.71
CA GLY A 125 6.81 -16.83 -5.04
C GLY A 125 6.59 -16.50 -3.55
N LYS A 126 7.65 -16.12 -2.83
CA LYS A 126 7.53 -15.63 -1.43
C LYS A 126 6.67 -14.37 -1.35
N ILE A 127 6.82 -13.43 -2.28
CA ILE A 127 6.00 -12.22 -2.35
C ILE A 127 4.52 -12.58 -2.58
N VAL A 128 4.23 -13.41 -3.58
CA VAL A 128 2.86 -13.87 -3.87
C VAL A 128 2.24 -14.59 -2.66
N LEU A 129 3.02 -15.38 -1.93
CA LEU A 129 2.54 -16.06 -0.73
C LEU A 129 2.09 -15.05 0.35
N THR A 130 2.81 -13.92 0.52
CA THR A 130 2.38 -12.88 1.46
C THR A 130 1.07 -12.21 1.08
N TRP A 131 0.72 -12.17 -0.21
CA TRP A 131 -0.57 -11.62 -0.68
C TRP A 131 -1.76 -12.46 -0.22
N VAL A 132 -1.53 -13.76 0.06
CA VAL A 132 -2.53 -14.68 0.61
C VAL A 132 -2.48 -14.68 2.14
N ILE A 133 -1.28 -14.77 2.73
CA ILE A 133 -1.11 -14.88 4.18
C ILE A 133 -1.47 -13.59 4.91
N SER A 134 -1.09 -12.42 4.39
CA SER A 134 -1.27 -11.14 5.09
C SER A 134 -2.73 -10.77 5.39
N PRO A 135 -3.72 -10.90 4.48
CA PRO A 135 -5.11 -10.64 4.86
C PRO A 135 -5.62 -11.62 5.92
N ILE A 136 -5.22 -12.90 5.86
CA ILE A 136 -5.65 -13.92 6.84
C ILE A 136 -5.07 -13.59 8.22
N LEU A 137 -3.77 -13.29 8.26
CA LEU A 137 -3.07 -12.93 9.50
C LEU A 137 -3.62 -11.64 10.08
N ALA A 138 -3.81 -10.60 9.26
CA ALA A 138 -4.41 -9.34 9.68
C ALA A 138 -5.82 -9.55 10.26
N GLY A 139 -6.65 -10.38 9.62
CA GLY A 139 -7.99 -10.73 10.08
C GLY A 139 -7.98 -11.47 11.41
N GLY A 140 -7.12 -12.48 11.56
CA GLY A 140 -6.97 -13.22 12.81
C GLY A 140 -6.53 -12.33 13.98
N ILE A 141 -5.53 -11.47 13.75
CA ILE A 141 -5.06 -10.52 14.76
C ILE A 141 -6.17 -9.51 15.09
N ALA A 142 -6.84 -8.94 14.09
CA ALA A 142 -7.93 -8.00 14.29
C ALA A 142 -9.10 -8.60 15.08
N PHE A 143 -9.45 -9.85 14.82
CA PHE A 143 -10.46 -10.60 15.56
C PHE A 143 -10.10 -10.72 17.06
N LEU A 144 -8.86 -11.13 17.35
CA LEU A 144 -8.37 -11.27 18.72
C LEU A 144 -8.31 -9.92 19.44
N LEU A 145 -7.78 -8.88 18.78
CA LEU A 145 -7.72 -7.52 19.30
C LEU A 145 -9.10 -6.99 19.64
N PHE A 146 -10.09 -7.23 18.77
CA PHE A 146 -11.47 -6.82 19.04
C PHE A 146 -12.01 -7.45 20.31
N ILE A 147 -11.80 -8.75 20.54
CA ILE A 147 -12.26 -9.43 21.76
C ILE A 147 -11.62 -8.79 23.00
N VAL A 148 -10.32 -8.51 22.95
CA VAL A 148 -9.58 -7.93 24.08
C VAL A 148 -10.04 -6.48 24.36
N TYR A 149 -10.09 -5.65 23.33
CA TYR A 149 -10.43 -4.24 23.47
C TYR A 149 -11.90 -4.02 23.80
N SER A 150 -12.82 -4.75 23.17
CA SER A 150 -14.25 -4.64 23.46
C SER A 150 -14.56 -4.97 24.93
N ARG A 151 -13.94 -6.01 25.51
CA ARG A 151 -14.08 -6.36 26.93
C ARG A 151 -13.56 -5.26 27.84
N THR A 152 -12.43 -4.65 27.49
CA THR A 152 -11.78 -3.62 28.30
C THR A 152 -12.53 -2.30 28.23
N PHE A 153 -12.91 -1.86 27.04
CA PHE A 153 -13.52 -0.56 26.79
C PHE A 153 -14.97 -0.49 27.32
N ARG A 154 -15.71 -1.62 27.28
CA ARG A 154 -17.06 -1.72 27.89
C ARG A 154 -17.07 -1.46 29.40
N ARG A 155 -15.93 -1.56 30.10
CA ARG A 155 -15.84 -1.24 31.54
C ARG A 155 -15.86 0.27 31.83
N ILE A 156 -15.63 1.11 30.82
CA ILE A 156 -15.56 2.56 30.97
C ILE A 156 -16.98 3.14 30.87
N LYS A 157 -17.53 3.57 32.01
CA LYS A 157 -18.90 4.13 32.08
C LYS A 157 -19.02 5.59 31.61
N SER A 158 -17.91 6.33 31.58
CA SER A 158 -17.90 7.74 31.19
C SER A 158 -17.74 7.87 29.68
N LEU A 159 -18.77 8.41 29.00
CA LEU A 159 -18.74 8.67 27.55
C LEU A 159 -17.56 9.56 27.14
N ARG A 160 -17.31 10.65 27.88
CA ARG A 160 -16.17 11.54 27.62
C ARG A 160 -14.82 10.81 27.67
N LYS A 161 -14.61 9.95 28.68
CA LYS A 161 -13.35 9.18 28.79
C LYS A 161 -13.22 8.17 27.66
N LEU A 162 -14.33 7.55 27.26
CA LEU A 162 -14.38 6.58 26.17
C LEU A 162 -14.07 7.23 24.80
N GLU A 163 -14.65 8.39 24.52
CA GLU A 163 -14.36 9.16 23.31
C GLU A 163 -12.89 9.59 23.21
N ILE A 164 -12.32 10.08 24.32
CA ILE A 164 -10.90 10.45 24.39
C ILE A 164 -10.02 9.22 24.13
N LEU A 165 -10.35 8.09 24.77
CA LEU A 165 -9.64 6.84 24.55
C LEU A 165 -9.69 6.42 23.08
N TYR A 166 -10.87 6.39 22.46
CA TYR A 166 -11.04 6.04 21.05
C TYR A 166 -10.21 6.93 20.12
N LYS A 167 -10.18 8.24 20.37
CA LYS A 167 -9.35 9.16 19.59
C LYS A 167 -7.86 8.84 19.71
N TRP A 168 -7.34 8.64 20.92
CA TRP A 168 -5.91 8.33 21.12
C TRP A 168 -5.51 7.00 20.51
N VAL A 169 -6.33 5.99 20.74
CA VAL A 169 -6.20 4.63 20.22
C VAL A 169 -6.21 4.64 18.68
N ALA A 170 -7.14 5.38 18.07
CA ALA A 170 -7.15 5.56 16.62
C ALA A 170 -5.93 6.31 16.10
N ILE A 171 -5.49 7.41 16.74
CA ILE A 171 -4.27 8.13 16.34
C ILE A 171 -3.07 7.18 16.37
N MET A 172 -2.86 6.44 17.46
CA MET A 172 -1.73 5.50 17.56
C MET A 172 -1.75 4.44 16.46
N GLY A 173 -2.93 3.88 16.15
CA GLY A 173 -3.05 2.83 15.12
C GLY A 173 -2.87 3.35 13.72
N SER A 174 -3.41 4.54 13.48
CA SER A 174 -3.28 5.26 12.22
C SER A 174 -1.83 5.66 11.98
N SER A 175 -1.14 6.15 13.01
CA SER A 175 0.30 6.44 12.99
C SER A 175 1.13 5.19 12.70
N TYR A 176 0.86 4.07 13.38
CA TYR A 176 1.59 2.83 13.16
C TYR A 176 1.34 2.23 11.77
N MET A 177 0.10 2.29 11.27
CA MET A 177 -0.19 1.88 9.90
C MET A 177 0.48 2.82 8.89
N ALA A 178 0.43 4.13 9.07
CA ALA A 178 1.10 5.09 8.19
C ALA A 178 2.63 4.90 8.18
N PHE A 179 3.21 4.55 9.33
CA PHE A 179 4.62 4.14 9.40
C PHE A 179 4.89 2.90 8.52
N ASN A 180 4.09 1.84 8.68
CA ASN A 180 4.24 0.64 7.86
C ASN A 180 3.94 0.88 6.37
N PHE A 181 3.03 1.80 6.06
CA PHE A 181 2.76 2.26 4.70
C PHE A 181 3.98 2.95 4.10
N GLY A 182 4.68 3.79 4.87
CA GLY A 182 5.98 4.36 4.47
C GLY A 182 7.05 3.30 4.25
N THR A 183 7.18 2.36 5.17
CA THR A 183 8.16 1.27 5.05
C THR A 183 7.93 0.38 3.83
N ASN A 184 6.67 0.16 3.45
CA ASN A 184 6.31 -0.78 2.38
C ASN A 184 6.02 -0.09 1.04
N GLU A 185 5.04 0.81 1.00
CA GLU A 185 4.49 1.35 -0.24
C GLU A 185 5.42 2.39 -0.87
N VAL A 186 6.03 3.27 -0.04
CA VAL A 186 7.07 4.18 -0.55
C VAL A 186 8.27 3.37 -1.06
N ALA A 187 8.68 2.34 -0.33
CA ALA A 187 9.76 1.46 -0.75
C ALA A 187 9.47 0.77 -2.10
N ASN A 188 8.24 0.33 -2.35
CA ASN A 188 7.85 -0.21 -3.66
C ASN A 188 7.98 0.82 -4.79
N THR A 189 7.68 2.09 -4.47
CA THR A 189 7.72 3.21 -5.42
C THR A 189 9.12 3.64 -5.81
N VAL A 190 10.08 3.48 -4.91
CA VAL A 190 11.43 4.00 -5.11
C VAL A 190 12.49 2.90 -5.17
N GLY A 191 12.13 1.66 -4.82
CA GLY A 191 13.00 0.49 -4.88
C GLY A 191 13.66 0.29 -6.25
N PRO A 192 12.91 0.32 -7.37
CA PRO A 192 13.50 0.30 -8.71
C PRO A 192 14.51 1.45 -8.97
N LEU A 193 14.24 2.67 -8.48
CA LEU A 193 15.16 3.81 -8.60
C LEU A 193 16.47 3.57 -7.84
N VAL A 194 16.37 3.03 -6.62
CA VAL A 194 17.51 2.63 -5.78
C VAL A 194 18.27 1.46 -6.43
N GLY A 195 17.54 0.47 -6.96
CA GLY A 195 18.08 -0.69 -7.66
C GLY A 195 18.91 -0.29 -8.88
N ALA A 196 18.47 0.73 -9.62
CA ALA A 196 19.20 1.32 -10.74
C ALA A 196 20.39 2.20 -10.33
N GLY A 197 20.63 2.41 -9.03
CA GLY A 197 21.75 3.22 -8.54
C GLY A 197 21.58 4.73 -8.77
N ILE A 198 20.37 5.20 -9.08
CA ILE A 198 20.11 6.61 -9.36
C ILE A 198 20.05 7.44 -8.06
N MET A 199 19.60 6.84 -6.96
CA MET A 199 19.44 7.51 -5.68
C MET A 199 19.70 6.54 -4.53
N GLY A 200 20.27 7.04 -3.42
CA GLY A 200 20.44 6.25 -2.20
C GLY A 200 19.11 5.92 -1.51
N PRO A 201 19.04 4.86 -0.68
CA PRO A 201 17.78 4.42 -0.08
C PRO A 201 17.08 5.48 0.77
N ARG A 202 17.84 6.28 1.54
CA ARG A 202 17.28 7.28 2.46
C ARG A 202 16.73 8.48 1.71
N GLU A 203 17.46 8.98 0.73
CA GLU A 203 17.07 10.08 -0.12
C GLU A 203 15.83 9.69 -0.94
N ALA A 204 15.84 8.48 -1.49
CA ALA A 204 14.72 7.92 -2.24
C ALA A 204 13.47 7.75 -1.37
N GLY A 205 13.63 7.26 -0.13
CA GLY A 205 12.55 7.15 0.85
C GLY A 205 11.90 8.50 1.15
N ILE A 206 12.69 9.55 1.39
CA ILE A 206 12.17 10.90 1.64
C ILE A 206 11.46 11.45 0.38
N PHE A 207 12.10 11.31 -0.78
CA PHE A 207 11.57 11.77 -2.06
C PHE A 207 10.19 11.15 -2.37
N GLY A 208 10.09 9.83 -2.26
CA GLY A 208 8.83 9.12 -2.47
C GLY A 208 7.77 9.49 -1.42
N ALA A 209 8.15 9.62 -0.15
CA ALA A 209 7.21 9.98 0.91
C ALA A 209 6.64 11.40 0.76
N ILE A 210 7.42 12.36 0.23
CA ILE A 210 6.92 13.70 -0.13
C ILE A 210 5.87 13.60 -1.25
N GLY A 211 6.15 12.81 -2.30
CA GLY A 211 5.19 12.56 -3.37
C GLY A 211 3.88 11.97 -2.85
N VAL A 212 3.97 10.95 -1.98
CA VAL A 212 2.80 10.35 -1.30
C VAL A 212 2.03 11.39 -0.48
N ALA A 213 2.69 12.23 0.31
CA ALA A 213 2.03 13.25 1.11
C ALA A 213 1.24 14.25 0.23
N ILE A 214 1.82 14.69 -0.87
CA ILE A 214 1.17 15.60 -1.83
C ILE A 214 -0.01 14.93 -2.53
N GLY A 215 0.16 13.67 -2.96
CA GLY A 215 -0.92 12.88 -3.55
C GLY A 215 -2.09 12.68 -2.59
N THR A 216 -1.77 12.44 -1.31
CA THR A 216 -2.76 12.33 -0.24
C THR A 216 -3.57 13.60 -0.10
N LEU A 217 -2.89 14.74 0.04
CA LEU A 217 -3.51 16.04 0.24
C LEU A 217 -4.45 16.43 -0.93
N THR A 218 -4.09 16.03 -2.15
CA THR A 218 -4.74 16.53 -3.37
C THR A 218 -5.87 15.63 -3.89
N PHE A 219 -5.72 14.30 -3.89
CA PHE A 219 -6.66 13.41 -4.59
C PHE A 219 -7.19 12.22 -3.76
N SER A 220 -6.80 12.07 -2.49
CA SER A 220 -7.16 10.86 -1.72
C SER A 220 -8.58 10.81 -1.17
N TYR A 221 -9.29 11.95 -1.11
CA TYR A 221 -10.57 12.06 -0.40
C TYR A 221 -11.62 11.05 -0.88
N ALA A 222 -11.81 10.92 -2.19
CA ALA A 222 -12.81 10.03 -2.78
C ALA A 222 -12.52 8.54 -2.50
N VAL A 223 -11.24 8.15 -2.54
CA VAL A 223 -10.82 6.76 -2.29
C VAL A 223 -10.93 6.42 -0.79
N MET A 224 -10.48 7.32 0.09
CA MET A 224 -10.63 7.17 1.54
C MET A 224 -12.09 7.01 1.95
N TYR A 225 -12.98 7.82 1.39
CA TYR A 225 -14.42 7.73 1.64
C TYR A 225 -14.99 6.37 1.19
N THR A 226 -14.54 5.86 0.05
CA THR A 226 -14.99 4.57 -0.50
C THR A 226 -14.58 3.40 0.38
N VAL A 227 -13.32 3.33 0.81
CA VAL A 227 -12.80 2.27 1.68
C VAL A 227 -13.49 2.30 3.05
N GLY A 228 -13.67 3.50 3.62
CA GLY A 228 -14.22 3.69 4.96
C GLY A 228 -15.72 3.41 5.12
N LYS A 229 -16.49 3.38 4.03
CA LYS A 229 -17.96 3.24 4.08
C LYS A 229 -18.53 2.02 3.36
N LYS A 230 -17.83 1.41 2.40
CA LYS A 230 -18.43 0.39 1.51
C LYS A 230 -18.19 -1.08 1.90
N ILE A 231 -17.27 -1.39 2.82
CA ILE A 231 -16.94 -2.78 3.19
C ILE A 231 -17.78 -3.25 4.39
N THR A 232 -17.69 -2.57 5.52
CA THR A 232 -18.59 -2.70 6.68
C THR A 232 -18.60 -1.39 7.47
N ALA A 233 -19.72 -1.08 8.12
CA ALA A 233 -19.86 0.09 8.97
C ALA A 233 -19.22 -0.18 10.35
N LEU A 234 -17.89 -0.09 10.41
CA LEU A 234 -17.15 -0.38 11.63
C LEU A 234 -17.39 0.67 12.72
N GLY A 235 -17.73 0.20 13.92
CA GLY A 235 -17.62 1.00 15.14
C GLY A 235 -16.15 1.30 15.51
N PRO A 236 -15.88 2.23 16.45
CA PRO A 236 -14.51 2.64 16.77
C PRO A 236 -13.56 1.51 17.20
N VAL A 237 -14.08 0.53 17.96
CA VAL A 237 -13.29 -0.61 18.44
C VAL A 237 -12.94 -1.57 17.29
N SER A 238 -13.90 -1.83 16.40
CA SER A 238 -13.71 -2.66 15.21
C SER A 238 -12.72 -1.99 14.24
N ALA A 239 -12.89 -0.69 14.00
CA ALA A 239 -12.00 0.13 13.18
C ALA A 239 -10.54 0.10 13.68
N PHE A 240 -10.36 0.31 14.98
CA PHE A 240 -9.04 0.23 15.60
C PHE A 240 -8.42 -1.17 15.50
N SER A 241 -9.20 -2.21 15.78
CA SER A 241 -8.73 -3.59 15.74
C SER A 241 -8.32 -4.00 14.33
N ALA A 242 -9.09 -3.61 13.32
CA ALA A 242 -8.75 -3.79 11.91
C ALA A 242 -7.44 -3.08 11.55
N GLN A 243 -7.29 -1.81 11.94
CA GLN A 243 -6.10 -1.01 11.62
C GLN A 243 -4.83 -1.59 12.26
N PHE A 244 -4.89 -1.94 13.54
CA PHE A 244 -3.75 -2.52 14.26
C PHE A 244 -3.40 -3.93 13.77
N GLY A 245 -4.39 -4.79 13.57
CA GLY A 245 -4.15 -6.15 13.06
C GLY A 245 -3.47 -6.12 11.69
N SER A 246 -3.90 -5.19 10.83
CA SER A 246 -3.31 -4.96 9.52
C SER A 246 -1.89 -4.40 9.63
N ALA A 247 -1.68 -3.39 10.48
CA ALA A 247 -0.36 -2.79 10.68
C ALA A 247 0.65 -3.83 11.21
N ILE A 248 0.26 -4.71 12.14
CA ILE A 248 1.11 -5.79 12.63
C ILE A 248 1.44 -6.78 11.50
N SER A 249 0.43 -7.20 10.72
CA SER A 249 0.67 -8.11 9.59
C SER A 249 1.62 -7.52 8.55
N VAL A 250 1.46 -6.23 8.21
CA VAL A 250 2.35 -5.54 7.26
C VAL A 250 3.75 -5.38 7.86
N SER A 251 3.84 -5.06 9.16
CA SER A 251 5.12 -4.89 9.86
C SER A 251 5.95 -6.17 9.88
N LEU A 252 5.30 -7.33 10.01
CA LEU A 252 5.98 -8.63 9.93
C LEU A 252 6.58 -8.86 8.54
N ALA A 253 5.86 -8.58 7.46
CA ALA A 253 6.41 -8.68 6.10
C ALA A 253 7.57 -7.69 5.89
N ASN A 254 7.41 -6.45 6.35
CA ASN A 254 8.43 -5.41 6.31
C ASN A 254 9.71 -5.81 7.05
N TYR A 255 9.59 -6.49 8.19
CA TYR A 255 10.74 -6.96 8.97
C TYR A 255 11.65 -7.90 8.14
N PHE A 256 11.03 -8.76 7.33
CA PHE A 256 11.70 -9.65 6.38
C PHE A 256 12.03 -8.99 5.04
N GLY A 257 11.68 -7.71 4.84
CA GLY A 257 11.91 -7.00 3.59
C GLY A 257 11.05 -7.49 2.43
N ILE A 258 9.92 -8.16 2.70
CA ILE A 258 9.05 -8.73 1.67
C ILE A 258 7.94 -7.72 1.32
N PRO A 259 7.88 -7.23 0.07
CA PRO A 259 6.79 -6.38 -0.40
C PRO A 259 5.42 -7.05 -0.20
N VAL A 260 4.53 -6.38 0.54
CA VAL A 260 3.19 -6.90 0.83
C VAL A 260 2.11 -5.90 0.37
N SER A 261 0.87 -6.34 0.21
CA SER A 261 -0.23 -5.41 -0.06
C SER A 261 -0.86 -4.91 1.24
N SER A 262 -0.66 -3.64 1.57
CA SER A 262 -1.37 -3.01 2.70
C SER A 262 -2.89 -3.00 2.50
N GLY A 263 -3.36 -2.91 1.25
CA GLY A 263 -4.77 -2.99 0.87
C GLY A 263 -5.40 -4.35 1.15
N GLN A 264 -4.68 -5.44 0.87
CA GLN A 264 -5.15 -6.79 1.23
C GLN A 264 -5.20 -6.96 2.74
N ALA A 265 -4.13 -6.55 3.45
CA ALA A 265 -4.06 -6.63 4.90
C ALA A 265 -5.24 -5.90 5.56
N ILE A 266 -5.55 -4.66 5.16
CA ILE A 266 -6.67 -3.91 5.74
C ILE A 266 -8.03 -4.54 5.46
N VAL A 267 -8.26 -5.09 4.27
CA VAL A 267 -9.50 -5.83 3.98
C VAL A 267 -9.62 -7.04 4.89
N GLY A 268 -8.54 -7.81 5.07
CA GLY A 268 -8.49 -8.93 6.01
C GLY A 268 -8.79 -8.49 7.44
N GLY A 269 -8.16 -7.42 7.91
CA GLY A 269 -8.39 -6.84 9.23
C GLY A 269 -9.83 -6.37 9.44
N VAL A 270 -10.43 -5.71 8.44
CA VAL A 270 -11.83 -5.27 8.45
C VAL A 270 -12.78 -6.46 8.56
N VAL A 271 -12.54 -7.53 7.78
CA VAL A 271 -13.33 -8.77 7.85
C VAL A 271 -13.22 -9.41 9.23
N GLY A 272 -12.00 -9.57 9.74
CA GLY A 272 -11.77 -10.18 11.05
C GLY A 272 -12.42 -9.40 12.20
N ALA A 273 -12.26 -8.07 12.22
CA ALA A 273 -12.89 -7.21 13.21
C ALA A 273 -14.42 -7.20 13.09
N GLY A 274 -14.96 -7.13 11.87
CA GLY A 274 -16.41 -7.16 11.61
C GLY A 274 -17.04 -8.46 12.09
N LEU A 275 -16.43 -9.61 11.78
CA LEU A 275 -16.88 -10.91 12.26
C LEU A 275 -16.86 -11.01 13.79
N ALA A 276 -15.81 -10.50 14.45
CA ALA A 276 -15.71 -10.48 15.90
C ALA A 276 -16.77 -9.57 16.55
N ALA A 277 -17.14 -8.48 15.87
CA ALA A 277 -18.14 -7.53 16.31
C ALA A 277 -19.58 -8.00 16.07
N GLY A 278 -19.78 -9.06 15.27
CA GLY A 278 -21.10 -9.48 14.80
C GLY A 278 -21.71 -8.54 13.76
N GLU A 279 -20.87 -7.74 13.08
CA GLU A 279 -21.29 -6.86 11.99
C GLU A 279 -21.49 -7.68 10.70
N GLU A 280 -22.42 -7.24 9.84
CA GLU A 280 -22.65 -7.89 8.56
C GLU A 280 -21.51 -7.58 7.57
N VAL A 281 -20.87 -8.64 7.10
CA VAL A 281 -19.77 -8.55 6.13
C VAL A 281 -20.30 -8.81 4.73
N ARG A 282 -20.25 -7.78 3.87
CA ARG A 282 -20.81 -7.83 2.50
C ARG A 282 -20.00 -8.74 1.57
N ARG A 283 -20.45 -9.99 1.40
CA ARG A 283 -19.78 -11.03 0.61
C ARG A 283 -19.60 -10.68 -0.87
N ASP A 284 -20.53 -9.92 -1.45
CA ASP A 284 -20.46 -9.43 -2.83
C ASP A 284 -19.28 -8.48 -3.03
N VAL A 285 -19.04 -7.60 -2.06
CA VAL A 285 -17.92 -6.64 -2.06
C VAL A 285 -16.60 -7.38 -1.91
N ILE A 286 -16.51 -8.32 -0.95
CA ILE A 286 -15.30 -9.13 -0.74
C ILE A 286 -14.93 -9.90 -2.01
N SER A 287 -15.90 -10.55 -2.64
CA SER A 287 -15.64 -11.37 -3.83
C SER A 287 -15.05 -10.52 -4.97
N LYS A 288 -15.56 -9.30 -5.16
CA LYS A 288 -15.02 -8.34 -6.15
C LYS A 288 -13.61 -7.87 -5.78
N VAL A 289 -13.35 -7.61 -4.50
CA VAL A 289 -12.04 -7.21 -4.01
C VAL A 289 -11.01 -8.33 -4.21
N VAL A 290 -11.35 -9.57 -3.85
CA VAL A 290 -10.50 -10.76 -4.05
C VAL A 290 -10.21 -11.00 -5.53
N LEU A 291 -11.22 -10.86 -6.41
CA LEU A 291 -10.99 -10.92 -7.86
C LEU A 291 -10.00 -9.85 -8.32
N GLY A 292 -10.13 -8.63 -7.80
CA GLY A 292 -9.21 -7.53 -8.04
C GLY A 292 -7.76 -7.87 -7.66
N TRP A 293 -7.54 -8.67 -6.62
CA TRP A 293 -6.20 -9.10 -6.19
C TRP A 293 -5.51 -10.05 -7.16
N ILE A 294 -6.27 -10.79 -7.96
CA ILE A 294 -5.73 -11.66 -9.02
C ILE A 294 -5.48 -10.83 -10.28
N VAL A 295 -6.44 -9.96 -10.63
CA VAL A 295 -6.36 -9.14 -11.85
C VAL A 295 -5.22 -8.11 -11.76
N THR A 296 -5.02 -7.48 -10.61
CA THR A 296 -4.05 -6.37 -10.46
C THR A 296 -2.61 -6.73 -10.86
N PRO A 297 -1.98 -7.81 -10.34
CA PRO A 297 -0.61 -8.16 -10.75
C PRO A 297 -0.53 -8.58 -12.22
N LEU A 298 -1.57 -9.25 -12.75
CA LEU A 298 -1.62 -9.64 -14.17
C LEU A 298 -1.69 -8.42 -15.08
N THR A 299 -2.51 -7.43 -14.73
CA THR A 299 -2.58 -6.15 -15.43
C THR A 299 -1.22 -5.45 -15.43
N GLY A 300 -0.52 -5.44 -14.29
CA GLY A 300 0.85 -4.93 -14.21
C GLY A 300 1.80 -5.62 -15.18
N ILE A 301 1.82 -6.96 -15.19
CA ILE A 301 2.66 -7.76 -16.09
C ILE A 301 2.35 -7.42 -17.56
N ILE A 302 1.07 -7.46 -17.94
CA ILE A 302 0.63 -7.26 -19.33
C ILE A 302 0.98 -5.85 -19.81
N LEU A 303 0.70 -4.82 -19.00
CA LEU A 303 0.96 -3.43 -19.37
C LEU A 303 2.46 -3.19 -19.57
N SER A 304 3.30 -3.54 -18.59
CA SER A 304 4.73 -3.28 -18.75
C SER A 304 5.37 -4.13 -19.82
N TYR A 305 4.94 -5.39 -20.00
CA TYR A 305 5.41 -6.22 -21.11
C TYR A 305 5.12 -5.57 -22.45
N GLY A 306 3.86 -5.13 -22.67
CA GLY A 306 3.45 -4.45 -23.89
C GLY A 306 4.19 -3.14 -24.12
N THR A 307 4.33 -2.31 -23.08
CA THR A 307 5.10 -1.06 -23.15
C THR A 307 6.57 -1.30 -23.46
N THR A 308 7.21 -2.32 -22.87
CA THR A 308 8.59 -2.70 -23.19
C THR A 308 8.72 -3.15 -24.65
N LYS A 309 7.83 -4.01 -25.15
CA LYS A 309 7.87 -4.43 -26.57
C LYS A 309 7.66 -3.26 -27.53
N LEU A 310 6.79 -2.32 -27.18
CA LEU A 310 6.61 -1.09 -27.96
C LEU A 310 7.91 -0.29 -28.02
N PHE A 311 8.54 -0.04 -26.87
CA PHE A 311 9.79 0.73 -26.78
C PHE A 311 10.95 0.07 -27.55
N LEU A 312 11.04 -1.26 -27.53
CA LEU A 312 12.01 -2.01 -28.36
C LEU A 312 11.73 -1.82 -29.85
N THR A 313 10.45 -1.91 -30.26
CA THR A 313 10.05 -1.80 -31.67
C THR A 313 10.33 -0.41 -32.25
N VAL A 314 10.18 0.64 -31.45
CA VAL A 314 10.46 2.02 -31.88
C VAL A 314 11.93 2.44 -31.67
N GLY A 315 12.80 1.52 -31.25
CA GLY A 315 14.24 1.80 -31.04
C GLY A 315 14.55 2.74 -29.88
N MET A 316 13.62 2.87 -28.91
CA MET A 316 13.83 3.70 -27.72
C MET A 316 14.64 3.01 -26.62
N ILE A 317 14.67 1.66 -26.64
CA ILE A 317 15.52 0.82 -25.79
C ILE A 317 16.05 -0.33 -26.66
N GLY A 318 17.29 -0.76 -26.43
CA GLY A 318 17.97 -1.77 -27.25
C GLY A 318 19.48 -1.64 -27.15
#